data_AF-A0A2R6QCT4-F1
#
_entry.id   AF-A0A2R6QCT4-F1
#
_cell.length_a   1.000
_cell.length_b   1.000
_cell.length_c   1.000
_cell.angle_alpha   90.00
_cell.angle_beta   90.00
_cell.angle_gamma   90.00
#
_symmetry.space_group_name_H-M   'P 1'
#
loop_
_entity.id
_entity.type
_entity.pdbx_description
1 polymer ?
#
loop_
_entity_poly.entity_id
_entity_poly.type
_entity_poly.pdbx_seq_one_letter_code
_entity_poly.pdbx_strand_id
1 'polypeptide(L)'
;MFENILAKLPGPPQFLLCVLPERKNSEIYGPWKKKSLSEFGIATQCISPTKINDQYLTNVLLKINSKLGGTNSLLAIEQSSCIPLIKDTPTMILGMDVSHGSPGRSDIPSIAAVVGSRSWPLISRYRAAV
;
A
#
# COMPACT_ATOMS: atom_id res chain seq x y z
N MET A 1 7.04 12.28 -18.81
CA MET A 1 5.71 11.64 -18.63
C MET A 1 4.99 12.16 -17.39
N PHE A 2 5.52 11.98 -16.18
CA PHE A 2 4.86 12.41 -14.94
C PHE A 2 4.61 13.93 -14.88
N GLU A 3 5.61 14.74 -15.28
CA GLU A 3 5.46 16.20 -15.41
C GLU A 3 4.34 16.60 -16.37
N ASN A 4 4.22 15.92 -17.51
CA ASN A 4 3.13 16.16 -18.48
C ASN A 4 1.75 15.81 -17.90
N ILE A 5 1.67 14.85 -16.96
CA ILE A 5 0.41 14.53 -16.26
C ILE A 5 0.10 15.68 -15.28
N LEU A 6 1.06 16.07 -14.45
CA LEU A 6 0.87 17.14 -13.46
C LEU A 6 0.52 18.48 -14.11
N ALA A 7 1.16 18.83 -15.24
CA ALA A 7 0.91 20.06 -15.97
C ALA A 7 -0.52 20.15 -16.55
N LYS A 8 -1.20 19.01 -16.74
CA LYS A 8 -2.57 18.95 -17.27
C LYS A 8 -3.64 18.91 -16.17
N LEU A 9 -3.24 18.67 -14.92
CA LEU A 9 -4.16 18.58 -13.80
C LEU A 9 -4.34 19.96 -13.16
N PRO A 10 -5.55 20.30 -12.67
CA PRO A 10 -5.80 21.56 -11.99
C PRO A 10 -5.11 21.68 -10.62
N GLY A 11 -4.48 20.59 -10.14
CA GLY A 11 -3.75 20.52 -8.88
C GLY A 11 -3.15 19.13 -8.66
N PRO A 12 -2.46 18.91 -7.53
CA PRO A 12 -1.84 17.62 -7.22
C PRO A 12 -2.91 16.52 -7.13
N PRO A 13 -2.78 15.42 -7.89
CA PRO A 13 -3.75 14.33 -7.82
C PRO A 13 -3.67 13.60 -6.49
N GLN A 14 -4.82 13.24 -5.93
CA GLN A 14 -4.89 12.39 -4.74
C GLN A 14 -4.55 10.93 -5.04
N PHE A 15 -4.75 10.50 -6.29
CA PHE A 15 -4.59 9.11 -6.73
C PHE A 15 -4.28 9.02 -8.23
N LEU A 16 -3.47 8.04 -8.61
CA LEU A 16 -3.25 7.69 -10.02
C LEU A 16 -3.45 6.19 -10.28
N LEU A 17 -4.32 5.88 -11.25
CA LEU A 17 -4.47 4.53 -11.80
C LEU A 17 -3.53 4.35 -12.99
N CYS A 18 -2.65 3.36 -12.93
CA CYS A 18 -1.72 3.03 -14.00
C CYS A 18 -2.18 1.75 -14.71
N VAL A 19 -2.53 1.85 -15.98
CA VAL A 19 -2.80 0.67 -16.82
C VAL A 19 -1.48 0.22 -17.42
N LEU A 20 -1.01 -0.96 -17.03
CA LEU A 20 0.24 -1.52 -17.56
C LEU A 20 -0.02 -2.07 -18.98
N PRO A 21 0.99 -2.05 -19.87
CA PRO A 21 0.85 -2.66 -21.19
C PRO A 21 0.84 -4.20 -21.12
N GLU A 22 1.48 -4.78 -20.11
CA GLU A 22 1.73 -6.22 -20.01
C GLU A 22 1.42 -6.77 -18.61
N ARG A 23 1.12 -8.08 -18.53
CA ARG A 23 0.63 -8.74 -17.29
C ARG A 23 1.73 -9.02 -16.26
N LYS A 24 2.92 -9.40 -16.70
CA LYS A 24 4.02 -9.86 -15.83
C LYS A 24 5.28 -9.08 -16.15
N ASN A 25 6.08 -8.80 -15.12
CA ASN A 25 7.42 -8.23 -15.24
C ASN A 25 7.50 -6.95 -16.08
N SER A 26 6.44 -6.13 -16.08
CA SER A 26 6.49 -4.84 -16.76
C SER A 26 7.63 -4.00 -16.17
N GLU A 27 8.63 -3.69 -16.98
CA GLU A 27 9.79 -2.89 -16.58
C GLU A 27 9.39 -1.48 -16.12
N ILE A 28 8.18 -1.05 -16.47
CA ILE A 28 7.60 0.23 -16.08
C ILE A 28 7.14 0.22 -14.60
N TYR A 29 6.75 -0.94 -14.05
CA TYR A 29 6.12 -1.02 -12.73
C TYR A 29 7.02 -0.47 -11.61
N GLY A 30 8.28 -0.93 -11.56
CA GLY A 30 9.24 -0.51 -10.52
C GLY A 30 9.53 0.99 -10.55
N PRO A 31 10.00 1.54 -11.69
CA PRO A 31 10.23 2.97 -11.86
C PRO A 31 8.98 3.82 -11.59
N TRP A 32 7.80 3.39 -12.05
CA TRP A 32 6.54 4.08 -11.78
C TRP A 32 6.23 4.16 -10.28
N LYS A 33 6.39 3.04 -9.56
CA LYS A 33 6.17 2.98 -8.11
C LYS A 33 7.15 3.85 -7.35
N LYS A 34 8.44 3.76 -7.67
CA LYS A 34 9.48 4.59 -7.06
C LYS A 34 9.19 6.07 -7.25
N LYS A 35 8.98 6.51 -8.49
CA LYS A 35 8.72 7.91 -8.82
C LYS A 35 7.47 8.43 -8.10
N SER A 36 6.35 7.74 -8.24
CA SER A 36 5.08 8.21 -7.67
C SER A 36 5.10 8.29 -6.15
N LEU A 37 5.66 7.27 -5.47
CA LEU A 37 5.64 7.19 -4.00
C LEU A 37 6.78 7.97 -3.35
N SER A 38 8.01 7.82 -3.85
CA SER A 38 9.20 8.38 -3.21
C SER A 38 9.46 9.83 -3.59
N GLU A 39 9.15 10.25 -4.81
CA GLU A 39 9.43 11.62 -5.27
C GLU A 39 8.23 12.54 -5.08
N PHE A 40 7.00 12.05 -5.36
CA PHE A 40 5.79 12.88 -5.34
C PHE A 40 4.82 12.57 -4.19
N GLY A 41 4.96 11.45 -3.49
CA GLY A 41 4.05 11.07 -2.40
C GLY A 41 2.61 10.78 -2.83
N ILE A 42 2.38 10.42 -4.10
CA ILE A 42 1.04 10.17 -4.66
C ILE A 42 0.69 8.68 -4.57
N ALA A 43 -0.49 8.38 -4.02
CA ALA A 43 -1.01 7.01 -3.97
C ALA A 43 -1.30 6.49 -5.38
N THR A 44 -0.83 5.28 -5.71
CA THR A 44 -1.07 4.68 -7.03
C THR A 44 -1.53 3.23 -6.97
N GLN A 45 -2.32 2.82 -7.94
CA GLN A 45 -2.65 1.40 -8.19
C GLN A 45 -2.38 1.07 -9.65
N CYS A 46 -1.74 -0.05 -9.91
CA CYS A 46 -1.53 -0.53 -11.27
C CYS A 46 -2.55 -1.64 -11.58
N ILE A 47 -3.06 -1.68 -12.80
CA ILE A 47 -3.88 -2.80 -13.31
C ILE A 47 -3.20 -3.41 -14.52
N SER A 48 -3.42 -4.72 -14.69
CA SER A 48 -2.99 -5.45 -15.89
C SER A 48 -4.21 -5.58 -16.82
N PRO A 49 -4.04 -5.40 -18.13
CA PRO A 49 -5.15 -5.32 -19.08
C PRO A 49 -5.80 -6.68 -19.37
N THR A 50 -5.13 -7.78 -19.03
CA THR A 50 -5.64 -9.14 -19.27
C THR A 50 -6.35 -9.71 -18.03
N LYS A 51 -7.55 -10.27 -18.24
CA LYS A 51 -8.42 -10.90 -17.22
C LYS A 51 -9.09 -9.94 -16.23
N ILE A 52 -9.69 -8.87 -16.75
CA ILE A 52 -10.55 -8.00 -15.95
C ILE A 52 -11.92 -8.69 -15.77
N ASN A 53 -12.28 -8.96 -14.52
CA ASN A 53 -13.59 -9.45 -14.11
C ASN A 53 -13.99 -8.81 -12.76
N ASP A 54 -15.21 -9.06 -12.30
CA ASP A 54 -15.73 -8.41 -11.10
C ASP A 54 -14.90 -8.70 -9.85
N GLN A 55 -14.42 -9.94 -9.70
CA GLN A 55 -13.56 -10.32 -8.59
C GLN A 55 -12.21 -9.59 -8.64
N TYR A 56 -11.62 -9.45 -9.83
CA TYR A 56 -10.38 -8.71 -10.03
C TYR A 56 -10.56 -7.23 -9.69
N LEU A 57 -11.63 -6.60 -10.20
CA LEU A 57 -11.96 -5.21 -9.92
C LEU A 57 -12.22 -4.99 -8.43
N THR A 58 -12.94 -5.90 -7.78
CA THR A 58 -13.17 -5.88 -6.33
C THR A 58 -11.84 -5.87 -5.58
N ASN A 59 -10.92 -6.79 -5.90
CA ASN A 59 -9.61 -6.84 -5.26
C ASN A 59 -8.76 -5.58 -5.50
N VAL A 60 -8.88 -4.97 -6.70
CA VAL A 60 -8.23 -3.69 -7.02
C VAL A 60 -8.82 -2.56 -6.15
N LEU A 61 -10.14 -2.48 -6.05
CA LEU A 61 -10.85 -1.47 -5.24
C LEU A 61 -10.52 -1.59 -3.76
N LEU A 62 -10.43 -2.81 -3.21
CA LEU A 62 -9.98 -3.04 -1.84
C LEU A 62 -8.60 -2.43 -1.57
N LYS A 63 -7.66 -2.56 -2.52
CA LYS A 63 -6.31 -1.97 -2.41
C LYS A 63 -6.33 -0.45 -2.53
N ILE A 64 -7.18 0.09 -3.40
CA ILE A 64 -7.33 1.55 -3.57
C ILE A 64 -7.90 2.16 -2.30
N ASN A 65 -8.98 1.58 -1.75
CA ASN A 65 -9.62 2.05 -0.53
C ASN A 65 -8.60 2.16 0.63
N SER A 66 -7.79 1.12 0.85
CA SER A 66 -6.76 1.14 1.90
C SER A 66 -5.67 2.19 1.67
N LYS A 67 -5.27 2.44 0.42
CA LYS A 67 -4.25 3.47 0.09
C LYS A 67 -4.76 4.89 0.28
N LEU A 68 -6.05 5.11 0.10
CA LEU A 68 -6.71 6.39 0.35
C LEU A 68 -7.17 6.54 1.80
N GLY A 69 -6.77 5.62 2.67
CA GLY A 69 -6.96 5.69 4.12
C GLY A 69 -8.27 5.08 4.62
N GLY A 70 -9.06 4.47 3.76
CA GLY A 70 -10.28 3.74 4.11
C GLY A 70 -10.01 2.35 4.70
N THR A 71 -11.08 1.75 5.25
CA THR A 71 -11.07 0.43 5.88
C THR A 71 -12.05 -0.48 5.14
N ASN A 72 -11.61 -1.67 4.76
CA ASN A 72 -12.45 -2.63 4.03
C ASN A 72 -13.24 -3.55 4.96
N SER A 73 -12.65 -3.92 6.09
CA SER A 73 -13.23 -4.86 7.05
C SER A 73 -12.72 -4.52 8.43
N LEU A 74 -13.55 -4.78 9.43
CA LEU A 74 -13.30 -4.56 10.84
C LEU A 74 -13.79 -5.79 11.60
N LEU A 75 -13.07 -6.20 12.63
CA LEU A 75 -13.57 -7.27 13.50
C LEU A 75 -14.74 -6.74 14.34
N ALA A 76 -15.80 -7.53 14.51
CA ALA A 76 -16.94 -7.11 15.34
C ALA A 76 -16.51 -6.77 16.79
N ILE A 77 -15.55 -7.52 17.35
CA ILE A 77 -14.98 -7.25 18.67
C ILE A 77 -14.13 -5.98 18.72
N GLU A 78 -13.49 -5.62 17.61
CA GLU A 78 -12.77 -4.35 17.46
C GLU A 78 -13.74 -3.18 17.40
N GLN A 79 -14.87 -3.34 16.71
CA GLN A 79 -15.92 -2.33 16.63
C GLN A 79 -16.46 -1.98 18.02
N SER A 80 -16.66 -2.99 18.87
CA SER A 80 -17.06 -2.81 20.26
C SER A 80 -15.90 -2.40 21.18
N SER A 81 -14.69 -2.22 20.65
CA SER A 81 -13.46 -1.93 21.41
C SER A 81 -13.21 -2.91 22.55
N CYS A 82 -13.52 -4.19 22.33
CA CYS A 82 -13.47 -5.25 23.34
C CYS A 82 -12.32 -6.24 23.12
N ILE A 83 -11.32 -5.89 22.31
CA ILE A 83 -10.16 -6.77 22.10
C ILE A 83 -9.42 -6.93 23.44
N PRO A 84 -9.26 -8.16 23.96
CA PRO A 84 -8.52 -8.40 25.18
C PRO A 84 -7.11 -7.83 25.10
N LEU A 85 -6.57 -7.33 26.21
CA LEU A 85 -5.25 -6.69 26.34
C LEU A 85 -5.11 -5.32 25.64
N ILE A 86 -5.91 -5.03 24.62
CA ILE A 86 -5.85 -3.76 23.87
C ILE A 86 -6.84 -2.75 24.42
N LYS A 87 -8.01 -3.18 24.91
CA LYS A 87 -9.10 -2.28 25.37
C LYS A 87 -8.67 -1.31 26.46
N ASP A 88 -7.96 -1.79 27.48
CA ASP A 88 -7.83 -1.05 28.74
C ASP A 88 -6.61 -0.10 28.77
N THR A 89 -5.62 -0.34 27.92
CA THR A 89 -4.37 0.44 27.88
C THR A 89 -4.05 0.85 26.45
N PRO A 90 -3.68 2.12 26.18
CA PRO A 90 -3.17 2.54 24.88
C PRO A 90 -2.07 1.60 24.36
N THR A 91 -2.39 0.86 23.31
CA THR A 91 -1.57 -0.24 22.79
C THR A 91 -1.32 -0.04 21.30
N MET A 92 -0.05 -0.17 20.89
CA MET A 92 0.37 -0.18 19.49
C MET A 92 0.84 -1.57 19.09
N ILE A 93 0.35 -2.07 17.95
CA ILE A 93 0.79 -3.35 17.38
C ILE A 93 1.83 -3.04 16.32
N LEU A 94 3.00 -3.68 16.43
CA LEU A 94 4.09 -3.58 15.47
C LEU A 94 4.32 -4.92 14.76
N GLY A 95 4.59 -4.87 13.47
CA GLY A 95 5.07 -6.00 12.68
C GLY A 95 6.34 -5.58 11.94
N MET A 96 7.32 -6.48 11.84
CA MET A 96 8.59 -6.19 11.16
C MET A 96 9.03 -7.38 10.32
N ASP A 97 9.71 -7.08 9.21
CA ASP A 97 10.29 -8.07 8.32
C ASP A 97 11.58 -7.55 7.70
N VAL A 98 12.48 -8.46 7.31
CA VAL A 98 13.75 -8.14 6.65
C VAL A 98 13.85 -8.94 5.36
N SER A 99 13.94 -8.21 4.25
CA SER A 99 14.18 -8.78 2.93
C SER A 99 15.67 -8.82 2.63
N HIS A 100 16.19 -10.00 2.30
CA HIS A 100 17.57 -10.21 1.88
C HIS A 100 17.67 -10.36 0.36
N GLY A 101 18.88 -10.15 -0.18
CA GLY A 101 19.19 -10.50 -1.57
C GLY A 101 19.00 -12.01 -1.85
N SER A 102 18.90 -12.37 -3.12
CA SER A 102 18.83 -13.78 -3.52
C SER A 102 20.05 -14.57 -3.02
N PRO A 103 19.90 -15.87 -2.72
CA PRO A 103 21.01 -16.70 -2.25
C PRO A 103 22.26 -16.56 -3.14
N GLY A 104 23.42 -16.31 -2.54
CA GLY A 104 24.69 -16.12 -3.24
C GLY A 104 25.01 -14.67 -3.65
N ARG A 105 24.12 -13.70 -3.40
CA ARG A 105 24.41 -12.25 -3.57
C ARG A 105 24.59 -11.55 -2.23
N SER A 106 25.75 -11.76 -1.60
CA SER A 106 26.12 -11.15 -0.32
C SER A 106 26.44 -9.66 -0.42
N ASP A 107 26.57 -9.13 -1.63
CA ASP A 107 26.82 -7.72 -1.94
C ASP A 107 25.56 -6.84 -1.89
N ILE A 108 24.37 -7.45 -1.87
CA ILE A 108 23.10 -6.73 -1.80
C ILE A 108 22.73 -6.45 -0.33
N PRO A 109 22.55 -5.18 0.08
CA PRO A 109 22.16 -4.86 1.44
C PRO A 109 20.75 -5.39 1.74
N SER A 110 20.52 -5.73 3.00
CA SER A 110 19.19 -6.13 3.47
C SER A 110 18.31 -4.92 3.68
N ILE A 111 17.01 -5.05 3.42
CA ILE A 111 16.01 -3.99 3.62
C ILE A 111 15.08 -4.42 4.74
N ALA A 112 15.04 -3.65 5.83
CA ALA A 112 14.10 -3.84 6.91
C ALA A 112 12.86 -2.98 6.70
N ALA A 113 11.69 -3.50 7.05
CA ALA A 113 10.45 -2.74 7.05
C ALA A 113 9.68 -2.98 8.35
N VAL A 114 9.05 -1.93 8.87
CA VAL A 114 8.20 -1.97 10.07
C VAL A 114 6.84 -1.40 9.75
N VAL A 115 5.79 -2.03 10.25
CA VAL A 115 4.43 -1.50 10.27
C VAL A 115 3.95 -1.27 11.68
N GLY A 116 3.16 -0.21 11.90
CA GLY A 116 2.55 0.08 13.19
C GLY A 116 1.10 0.50 13.09
N SER A 117 0.27 0.01 14.03
CA SER A 117 -1.13 0.44 14.14
C SER A 117 -1.24 1.92 14.53
N ARG A 118 -2.30 2.60 14.08
CA ARG A 118 -2.41 4.08 14.18
C ARG A 118 -3.56 4.62 15.01
N SER A 119 -4.51 3.79 15.44
CA SER A 119 -5.83 4.29 15.85
C SER A 119 -6.42 3.53 17.02
N TRP A 120 -5.65 3.34 18.10
CA TRP A 120 -6.17 2.75 19.33
C TRP A 120 -7.50 3.40 19.75
N PRO A 121 -8.52 2.62 20.16
CA PRO A 121 -8.51 1.17 20.39
C PRO A 121 -8.66 0.29 19.13
N LEU A 122 -8.83 0.88 17.95
CA LEU A 122 -8.88 0.15 16.67
C LEU A 122 -7.47 -0.27 16.23
N ILE A 123 -7.40 -1.47 15.66
CA ILE A 123 -6.16 -2.13 15.22
C ILE A 123 -6.08 -2.30 13.70
N SER A 124 -7.13 -1.96 12.94
CA SER A 124 -7.22 -2.23 11.50
C SER A 124 -6.51 -1.23 10.58
N ARG A 125 -5.80 -0.23 11.12
CA ARG A 125 -5.09 0.80 10.33
C ARG A 125 -3.61 0.82 10.63
N TYR A 126 -2.79 0.55 9.63
CA TYR A 126 -1.32 0.49 9.75
C TYR A 126 -0.63 1.54 8.89
N ARG A 127 0.53 2.00 9.34
CA ARG A 127 1.52 2.75 8.53
C ARG A 127 2.79 1.93 8.43
N ALA A 128 3.45 1.98 7.28
CA ALA A 128 4.77 1.38 7.07
C ALA A 128 5.88 2.43 7.13
N ALA A 129 7.04 2.00 7.59
CA ALA A 129 8.35 2.62 7.40
C ALA A 129 9.29 1.55 6.81
N VAL A 130 10.08 1.93 5.82
CA VAL A 130 11.04 1.09 5.09
C VAL A 130 12.35 1.86 4.99
#